data_AF-A0A2J8VB65-F1
#
_entry.id   AF-A0A2J8VB65-F1
#
_cell.length_a   1.000
_cell.length_b   1.000
_cell.length_c   1.000
_cell.angle_alpha   90.00
_cell.angle_beta   90.00
_cell.angle_gamma   90.00
#
_symmetry.space_group_name_H-M   'P 1'
#
loop_
_entity.id
_entity.type
_entity.pdbx_description
1 polymer ?
#
loop_
_entity_poly.entity_id
_entity_poly.type
_entity_poly.pdbx_seq_one_letter_code
_entity_poly.pdbx_strand_id
1 'polypeptide(L)'
;MRVFLLCAYILLLMISQLRAVSFPEDDEPLNTVDYHYSRQYPVFRGRPSGNESQHRLDFQLMLKIRDTLYIAGRDQVYTVNLNEMPKTEVIPSKKLTWRSRQQDRENCAMKGKHKDECHNFIKVFVPRNDEMVFVCGTNAFNPMCRYY
;
A
#
# COMPACT_ATOMS: atom_id res chain seq x y z
N MET A 1 -48.18 10.14 48.82
CA MET A 1 -47.75 10.92 47.64
C MET A 1 -46.23 10.95 47.44
N ARG A 2 -45.41 11.30 48.45
CA ARG A 2 -43.94 11.39 48.29
C ARG A 2 -43.23 10.06 47.93
N VAL A 3 -43.66 8.93 48.49
CA VAL A 3 -43.08 7.60 48.22
C VAL A 3 -43.29 7.17 46.77
N PHE A 4 -44.49 7.42 46.23
CA PHE A 4 -44.82 7.09 44.83
C PHE A 4 -44.00 7.91 43.83
N LEU A 5 -43.74 9.18 44.13
CA LEU A 5 -42.87 10.05 43.32
C LEU A 5 -41.40 9.58 43.34
N LEU A 6 -40.90 9.15 44.51
CA LEU A 6 -39.56 8.56 44.64
C LEU A 6 -39.43 7.25 43.87
N CYS A 7 -40.41 6.35 43.97
CA CYS A 7 -40.42 5.11 43.18
C CYS A 7 -40.46 5.37 41.68
N ALA A 8 -41.29 6.32 41.23
CA ALA A 8 -41.36 6.70 39.82
C ALA A 8 -40.03 7.29 39.31
N TYR A 9 -39.37 8.12 40.13
CA TYR A 9 -38.06 8.70 39.80
C TYR A 9 -36.95 7.63 39.72
N ILE A 10 -36.94 6.68 40.64
CA ILE A 10 -36.01 5.54 40.61
C ILE A 10 -36.26 4.66 39.37
N LEU A 11 -37.52 4.38 39.03
CA LEU A 11 -37.86 3.63 37.82
C LEU A 11 -37.38 4.33 36.55
N LEU A 12 -37.56 5.66 36.46
CA LEU A 12 -37.10 6.47 35.33
C LEU A 12 -35.56 6.45 35.19
N LEU A 13 -34.83 6.51 36.29
CA LEU A 13 -33.36 6.39 36.29
C LEU A 13 -32.90 5.01 35.81
N MET A 14 -33.55 3.93 36.23
CA MET A 14 -33.21 2.56 35.78
C MET A 14 -33.52 2.34 34.29
N ILE A 15 -34.58 2.95 33.75
CA ILE A 15 -34.91 2.89 32.31
C ILE A 15 -33.83 3.61 31.47
N SER A 16 -33.21 4.67 31.99
CA SER A 16 -32.16 5.41 31.28
C SER A 16 -30.85 4.62 31.11
N GLN A 17 -30.58 3.65 31.99
CA GLN A 17 -29.41 2.77 31.90
C GLN A 17 -29.55 1.65 30.86
N LEU A 18 -30.77 1.32 30.42
CA LEU A 18 -31.04 0.28 29.43
C LEU A 18 -30.76 0.71 27.97
N ARG A 19 -30.28 1.93 27.74
CA ARG A 19 -29.99 2.48 26.40
C ARG A 19 -28.52 2.68 26.06
N ALA A 20 -27.60 2.27 26.94
CA ALA A 20 -26.20 2.23 26.57
C ALA A 20 -25.94 0.97 25.72
N VAL A 21 -26.15 1.08 24.41
CA VAL A 21 -25.55 0.13 23.46
C VAL A 21 -24.05 0.40 23.51
N SER A 22 -23.29 -0.48 24.15
CA SER A 22 -21.83 -0.43 24.10
C SER A 22 -21.39 -0.55 22.64
N PHE A 23 -20.28 0.11 22.30
CA PHE A 23 -19.66 -0.09 21.00
C PHE A 23 -19.42 -1.60 20.80
N PRO A 24 -19.79 -2.21 19.66
CA PRO A 24 -19.60 -3.63 19.43
C PRO A 24 -18.15 -4.05 19.65
N GLU A 25 -17.93 -5.18 20.31
CA GLU A 25 -16.61 -5.81 20.39
C GLU A 25 -16.28 -6.48 19.04
N ASP A 26 -15.00 -6.58 18.72
CA ASP A 26 -14.54 -7.29 17.53
C ASP A 26 -14.76 -8.80 17.71
N ASP A 27 -15.31 -9.46 16.68
CA ASP A 27 -15.51 -10.90 16.68
C ASP A 27 -14.18 -11.68 16.61
N GLU A 28 -14.15 -12.88 17.21
CA GLU A 28 -13.00 -13.77 17.07
C GLU A 28 -12.96 -14.47 15.70
N PRO A 29 -11.78 -14.58 15.06
CA PRO A 29 -11.65 -15.28 13.79
C PRO A 29 -11.83 -16.79 13.96
N LEU A 30 -12.54 -17.44 13.04
CA LEU A 30 -12.72 -18.91 13.04
C LEU A 30 -11.40 -19.68 12.87
N ASN A 31 -10.47 -19.12 12.09
CA ASN A 31 -9.17 -19.73 11.81
C ASN A 31 -8.09 -18.65 11.80
N THR A 32 -6.93 -18.98 12.34
CA THR A 32 -5.74 -18.12 12.31
C THR A 32 -4.59 -18.85 11.63
N VAL A 33 -3.79 -18.09 10.87
CA VAL A 33 -2.54 -18.58 10.28
C VAL A 33 -1.41 -17.90 11.01
N ASP A 34 -0.51 -18.69 11.60
CA ASP A 34 0.57 -18.15 12.40
C ASP A 34 1.76 -17.66 11.54
N TYR A 35 2.70 -16.99 12.20
CA TYR A 35 3.89 -16.45 11.57
C TYR A 35 4.81 -17.52 10.94
N HIS A 36 4.96 -18.68 11.58
CA HIS A 36 5.82 -19.76 11.10
C HIS A 36 5.28 -20.41 9.83
N TYR A 37 3.95 -20.41 9.64
CA TYR A 37 3.33 -20.83 8.39
C TYR A 37 3.45 -19.74 7.31
N SER A 38 3.01 -18.51 7.62
CA SER A 38 2.97 -17.40 6.65
C SER A 38 4.35 -16.99 6.09
N ARG A 39 5.44 -17.16 6.85
CA ARG A 39 6.81 -16.87 6.36
C ARG A 39 7.29 -17.77 5.23
N GLN A 40 6.58 -18.86 4.94
CA GLN A 40 6.91 -19.79 3.86
C GLN A 40 6.42 -19.29 2.50
N TYR A 41 5.54 -18.29 2.47
CA TYR A 41 5.04 -17.74 1.22
C TYR A 41 6.13 -17.02 0.43
N PRO A 42 6.10 -17.11 -0.92
CA PRO A 42 7.07 -16.44 -1.78
C PRO A 42 7.07 -14.91 -1.58
N VAL A 43 8.26 -14.32 -1.51
CA VAL A 43 8.43 -12.87 -1.28
C VAL A 43 9.01 -12.19 -2.52
N PHE A 44 8.47 -11.02 -2.86
CA PHE A 44 9.05 -10.13 -3.86
C PHE A 44 10.03 -9.15 -3.21
N ARG A 45 11.29 -9.11 -3.68
CA ARG A 45 12.32 -8.19 -3.17
C ARG A 45 12.83 -7.19 -4.21
N GLY A 46 12.31 -7.23 -5.44
CA GLY A 46 12.66 -6.32 -6.53
C GLY A 46 14.08 -6.46 -7.07
N ARG A 47 14.70 -7.64 -6.91
CA ARG A 47 16.01 -7.97 -7.48
C ARG A 47 15.83 -8.86 -8.72
N PRO A 48 16.19 -8.39 -9.94
CA PRO A 48 16.18 -9.22 -11.14
C PRO A 48 17.26 -10.31 -11.11
N SER A 49 18.36 -10.06 -10.38
CA SER A 49 19.47 -11.00 -10.18
C SER A 49 19.92 -10.95 -8.73
N GLY A 50 20.28 -12.11 -8.16
CA GLY A 50 20.70 -12.25 -6.76
C GLY A 50 21.91 -11.38 -6.38
N ASN A 51 22.70 -10.95 -7.37
CA ASN A 51 23.88 -10.11 -7.18
C ASN A 51 23.59 -8.59 -7.11
N GLU A 52 22.36 -8.13 -7.38
CA GLU A 52 22.02 -6.70 -7.26
C GLU A 52 21.87 -6.27 -5.79
N SER A 53 22.40 -5.09 -5.45
CA SER A 53 22.24 -4.49 -4.12
C SER A 53 20.77 -4.24 -3.80
N GLN A 54 20.36 -4.57 -2.57
CA GLN A 54 19.00 -4.30 -2.13
C GLN A 54 18.82 -2.80 -1.92
N HIS A 55 17.95 -2.20 -2.71
CA HIS A 55 17.46 -0.86 -2.46
C HIS A 55 16.08 -0.93 -1.85
N ARG A 56 15.72 0.09 -1.05
CA ARG A 56 14.35 0.27 -0.60
C ARG A 56 13.46 0.44 -1.82
N LEU A 57 12.48 -0.46 -1.96
CA LEU A 57 11.50 -0.42 -3.06
C LEU A 57 10.55 0.77 -2.91
N ASP A 58 10.28 1.15 -1.66
CA ASP A 58 9.30 2.18 -1.27
C ASP A 58 8.00 2.00 -2.08
N PHE A 59 7.43 0.81 -1.94
CA PHE A 59 6.23 0.35 -2.62
C PHE A 59 5.10 1.38 -2.55
N GLN A 60 4.42 1.60 -3.67
CA GLN A 60 3.31 2.54 -3.78
C GLN A 60 2.01 1.84 -4.17
N LEU A 61 2.05 0.98 -5.19
CA LEU A 61 0.87 0.29 -5.71
C LEU A 61 1.26 -1.00 -6.44
N MET A 62 0.29 -1.91 -6.55
CA MET A 62 0.35 -3.07 -7.43
C MET A 62 -0.90 -3.14 -8.30
N LEU A 63 -0.74 -3.57 -9.55
CA LEU A 63 -1.85 -3.77 -10.48
C LEU A 63 -1.65 -5.04 -11.30
N LYS A 64 -2.67 -5.88 -11.38
CA LYS A 64 -2.69 -7.02 -12.28
C LYS A 64 -3.34 -6.61 -13.61
N ILE A 65 -2.64 -6.84 -14.73
CA ILE A 65 -3.19 -6.74 -16.08
C ILE A 65 -2.91 -8.06 -16.79
N ARG A 66 -3.96 -8.79 -17.16
CA ARG A 66 -3.87 -10.17 -17.68
C ARG A 66 -3.04 -11.03 -16.71
N ASP A 67 -2.00 -11.72 -17.19
CA ASP A 67 -1.12 -12.56 -16.37
C ASP A 67 0.13 -11.84 -15.88
N THR A 68 0.17 -10.51 -15.98
CA THR A 68 1.30 -9.70 -15.49
C THR A 68 0.89 -8.89 -14.27
N LEU A 69 1.66 -9.04 -13.19
CA LEU A 69 1.58 -8.19 -12.01
C LEU A 69 2.61 -7.05 -12.13
N TYR A 70 2.13 -5.82 -12.10
CA TYR A 70 2.93 -4.61 -12.07
C TYR A 70 3.09 -4.15 -10.62
N ILE A 71 4.32 -3.88 -10.21
CA ILE A 71 4.65 -3.42 -8.86
C ILE A 71 5.40 -2.10 -8.99
N ALA A 72 4.78 -1.02 -8.55
CA ALA A 72 5.29 0.33 -8.67
C ALA A 72 5.80 0.85 -7.30
N GLY A 73 6.94 1.53 -7.33
CA GLY A 73 7.61 2.04 -6.14
C GLY A 73 8.38 3.33 -6.42
N ARG A 74 9.46 3.53 -5.69
CA ARG A 74 10.41 4.63 -5.92
C ARG A 74 11.25 4.36 -7.15
N ASP A 75 11.22 5.32 -8.08
CA ASP A 75 11.95 5.39 -9.33
C ASP A 75 11.72 4.23 -10.31
N GLN A 76 10.91 3.23 -9.96
CA GLN A 76 10.86 1.95 -10.66
C GLN A 76 9.45 1.36 -10.72
N VAL A 77 9.20 0.63 -11.81
CA VAL A 77 8.08 -0.29 -11.97
C VAL A 77 8.63 -1.64 -12.37
N TYR A 78 8.22 -2.69 -11.66
CA TYR A 78 8.59 -4.07 -11.94
C TYR A 78 7.41 -4.82 -12.54
N THR A 79 7.69 -5.79 -13.39
CA THR A 79 6.69 -6.75 -13.87
C THR A 79 7.02 -8.14 -13.33
N VAL A 80 6.00 -8.90 -12.98
CA VAL A 80 6.10 -10.31 -12.60
C VAL A 80 5.14 -11.10 -13.48
N ASN A 81 5.61 -12.18 -14.07
CA ASN A 81 4.78 -13.11 -14.82
C ASN A 81 4.10 -14.06 -13.84
N LEU A 82 2.76 -14.00 -13.74
CA LEU A 82 1.98 -14.81 -12.80
C LEU A 82 1.85 -16.28 -13.24
N ASN A 83 2.19 -16.60 -14.49
CA ASN A 83 2.22 -17.98 -14.97
C ASN A 83 3.49 -18.74 -14.53
N GLU A 84 4.49 -18.02 -14.00
CA GLU A 84 5.70 -18.63 -13.43
C GLU A 84 5.46 -18.91 -11.94
N MET A 85 5.51 -20.19 -11.55
CA MET A 85 5.34 -20.62 -10.16
C MET A 85 6.60 -20.28 -9.33
N PRO A 86 6.54 -19.34 -8.38
CA PRO A 86 7.69 -19.00 -7.55
C PRO A 86 7.89 -20.07 -6.47
N LYS A 87 9.13 -20.55 -6.30
CA LYS A 87 9.46 -21.52 -5.22
C LYS A 87 9.59 -20.83 -3.85
N THR A 88 10.42 -19.80 -3.78
CA THR A 88 10.75 -19.10 -2.52
C THR A 88 10.83 -17.58 -2.70
N GLU A 89 11.27 -17.12 -3.87
CA GLU A 89 11.36 -15.72 -4.22
C GLU A 89 10.63 -15.45 -5.54
N VAL A 90 9.92 -14.32 -5.58
CA VAL A 90 9.26 -13.82 -6.79
C VAL A 90 10.25 -12.92 -7.52
N ILE A 91 10.69 -13.36 -8.70
CA ILE A 91 11.69 -12.67 -9.51
C ILE A 91 10.96 -11.77 -10.53
N PRO A 92 11.33 -10.47 -10.65
CA PRO A 92 10.76 -9.62 -11.68
C PRO A 92 11.22 -10.04 -13.08
N SER A 93 10.28 -10.13 -14.02
CA SER A 93 10.55 -10.42 -15.43
C SER A 93 11.13 -9.21 -16.18
N LYS A 94 10.67 -7.99 -15.86
CA LYS A 94 11.18 -6.72 -16.40
C LYS A 94 11.19 -5.62 -15.33
N LYS A 95 12.00 -4.60 -15.57
CA LYS A 95 12.18 -3.43 -14.70
C LYS A 95 12.23 -2.15 -15.55
N LEU A 96 11.22 -1.30 -15.39
CA LEU A 96 11.23 0.07 -15.90
C LEU A 96 11.89 0.96 -14.84
N THR A 97 12.87 1.78 -15.23
CA THR A 97 13.49 2.79 -14.35
C THR A 97 13.14 4.18 -14.86
N TRP A 98 12.47 4.96 -14.01
CA TRP A 98 12.09 6.34 -14.25
C TRP A 98 12.44 7.20 -13.04
N ARG A 99 13.71 7.63 -12.98
CA ARG A 99 14.24 8.53 -11.95
C ARG A 99 13.97 9.99 -12.30
N SER A 100 13.77 10.84 -11.28
CA SER A 100 13.90 12.29 -11.45
C SER A 100 15.31 12.66 -11.89
N ARG A 101 15.47 13.75 -12.65
CA ARG A 101 16.80 14.25 -13.02
C ARG A 101 17.53 14.70 -11.75
N GLN A 102 18.85 14.57 -11.74
CA GLN A 102 19.65 14.95 -10.56
C GLN A 102 19.41 16.40 -10.13
N GLN A 103 19.32 17.32 -11.10
CA GLN A 103 18.99 18.72 -10.84
C GLN A 103 17.61 18.90 -10.16
N ASP A 104 16.59 18.12 -10.55
CA ASP A 104 15.25 18.21 -9.94
C ASP A 104 15.28 17.75 -8.48
N ARG A 105 16.07 16.71 -8.19
CA ARG A 105 16.26 16.19 -6.82
C ARG A 105 16.97 17.20 -5.93
N GLU A 106 18.02 17.83 -6.45
CA GLU A 106 18.76 18.90 -5.75
C GLU A 106 17.87 20.11 -5.52
N ASN A 107 17.14 20.57 -6.54
CA ASN A 107 16.18 21.66 -6.42
C ASN A 107 15.09 21.36 -5.39
N CYS A 108 14.57 20.13 -5.36
CA CYS A 108 13.61 19.67 -4.36
C CYS A 108 14.18 19.78 -2.94
N ALA A 109 15.42 19.32 -2.73
CA ALA A 109 16.07 19.38 -1.42
C ALA A 109 16.38 20.82 -1.01
N MET A 110 16.82 21.67 -1.94
CA MET A 110 17.04 23.10 -1.70
C MET A 110 15.75 23.85 -1.29
N LYS A 111 14.58 23.35 -1.72
CA LYS A 111 13.26 23.86 -1.28
C LYS A 111 12.83 23.33 0.10
N GLY A 112 13.70 22.62 0.82
CA GLY A 112 13.48 22.19 2.19
C GLY A 112 12.86 20.80 2.36
N LYS A 113 12.78 19.98 1.31
CA LYS A 113 12.33 18.57 1.40
C LYS A 113 13.48 17.65 1.81
N HIS A 114 13.17 16.54 2.48
CA HIS A 114 14.18 15.54 2.79
C HIS A 114 14.68 14.86 1.51
N LYS A 115 15.98 14.55 1.45
CA LYS A 115 16.60 13.94 0.25
C LYS A 115 15.90 12.64 -0.17
N ASP A 116 15.40 11.87 0.78
CA ASP A 116 14.67 10.62 0.53
C ASP A 116 13.28 10.83 -0.09
N GLU A 117 12.68 12.01 0.11
CA GLU A 117 11.40 12.39 -0.52
C GLU A 117 11.61 12.96 -1.94
N CYS A 118 12.83 13.40 -2.25
CA CYS A 118 13.21 13.96 -3.55
C CYS A 118 13.55 12.88 -4.58
N HIS A 119 12.60 11.96 -4.77
CA HIS A 119 12.65 10.90 -5.77
C HIS A 119 11.36 10.90 -6.61
N ASN A 120 11.31 10.06 -7.64
CA ASN A 120 10.09 9.86 -8.40
C ASN A 120 9.31 8.66 -7.83
N PHE A 121 8.30 8.92 -7.01
CA PHE A 121 7.42 7.86 -6.51
C PHE A 121 6.26 7.68 -7.49
N ILE A 122 6.07 6.47 -8.01
CA ILE A 122 5.00 6.18 -8.96
C ILE A 122 3.67 6.10 -8.20
N LYS A 123 2.71 6.98 -8.51
CA LYS A 123 1.44 7.11 -7.78
C LYS A 123 0.22 6.79 -8.62
N VAL A 124 0.35 6.85 -9.94
CA VAL A 124 -0.72 6.51 -10.88
C VAL A 124 -0.18 5.49 -11.86
N PHE A 125 -0.89 4.39 -12.02
CA PHE A 125 -0.60 3.36 -13.01
C PHE A 125 -1.93 2.77 -13.45
N VAL A 126 -2.37 3.11 -14.67
CA VAL A 126 -3.67 2.67 -15.18
C VAL A 126 -3.56 2.19 -16.63
N PRO A 127 -4.27 1.12 -17.01
CA PRO A 127 -4.35 0.70 -18.39
C PRO A 127 -5.12 1.76 -19.18
N ARG A 128 -4.56 2.20 -20.32
CA ARG A 128 -5.25 3.12 -21.22
C ARG A 128 -5.97 2.36 -22.33
N ASN A 129 -5.33 1.32 -22.86
CA ASN A 129 -5.87 0.36 -23.82
C ASN A 129 -5.10 -0.97 -23.71
N ASP A 130 -5.24 -1.86 -24.69
CA ASP A 130 -4.61 -3.19 -24.68
C ASP A 130 -3.07 -3.19 -24.77
N GLU A 131 -2.48 -2.08 -25.22
CA GLU A 131 -1.03 -1.97 -25.47
C GLU A 131 -0.33 -0.94 -24.58
N MET A 132 -1.07 0.05 -24.08
CA MET A 132 -0.50 1.20 -23.38
C MET A 132 -1.01 1.35 -21.94
N VAL A 133 -0.09 1.77 -21.08
CA VAL A 133 -0.37 2.20 -19.71
C VAL A 133 -0.09 3.69 -19.56
N PHE A 134 -0.92 4.38 -18.78
CA PHE A 134 -0.70 5.75 -18.37
C PHE A 134 -0.13 5.77 -16.96
N VAL A 135 1.06 6.36 -16.80
CA VAL A 135 1.83 6.31 -15.55
C VAL A 135 2.20 7.72 -15.12
N CYS A 136 1.93 8.07 -13.86
CA CYS A 136 2.38 9.32 -13.27
C CYS A 136 3.17 9.08 -11.98
N GLY A 137 4.16 9.93 -11.75
CA GLY A 137 4.94 9.92 -10.52
C GLY A 137 5.19 11.33 -9.98
N THR A 138 5.62 11.39 -8.73
CA THR A 138 5.87 12.66 -8.01
C THR A 138 7.04 13.46 -8.60
N ASN A 139 7.97 12.78 -9.28
CA ASN A 139 9.15 13.34 -9.93
C ASN A 139 9.82 14.46 -9.11
N ALA A 140 10.23 14.14 -7.87
CA ALA A 140 10.83 15.07 -6.91
C ALA A 140 10.00 16.34 -6.65
N PHE A 141 8.72 16.17 -6.28
CA PHE A 141 7.75 17.25 -6.08
C PHE A 141 7.51 18.13 -7.33
N ASN A 142 7.73 17.58 -8.51
CA ASN A 142 7.38 18.17 -9.80
C ASN A 142 6.66 17.11 -10.66
N PRO A 143 5.37 16.81 -10.38
CA PRO A 143 4.68 15.66 -10.92
C PRO A 143 4.72 15.58 -12.45
N MET A 144 4.94 14.39 -12.98
CA MET A 144 4.98 14.13 -14.42
C MET A 144 4.20 12.87 -14.76
N CYS A 145 3.70 12.80 -15.99
CA CYS A 145 3.00 11.65 -16.54
C CYS A 145 3.60 11.23 -17.89
N ARG A 146 3.55 9.94 -18.20
CA ARG A 146 4.00 9.34 -19.48
C ARG A 146 3.09 8.19 -19.89
N TYR A 147 3.00 7.97 -21.19
CA TYR A 147 2.48 6.72 -21.74
C TYR A 147 3.66 5.78 -21.95
N TYR A 148 3.46 4.51 -21.58
CA TYR A 148 4.36 3.41 -21.86
C TYR A 148 3.60 2.30 -22.59
#